data_AF-A0A942CX93-F1
#
_entry.id   AF-A0A942CX93-F1
#
_cell.length_a   1.000
_cell.length_b   1.000
_cell.length_c   1.000
_cell.angle_alpha   90.00
_cell.angle_beta   90.00
_cell.angle_gamma   90.00
#
_symmetry.space_group_name_H-M   'P 1'
#
loop_
_entity.id
_entity.type
_entity.pdbx_description
1 polymer ?
#
loop_
_entity_poly.entity_id
_entity_poly.type
_entity_poly.pdbx_seq_one_letter_code
_entity_poly.pdbx_strand_id
1 'polypeptide(L)'
;MKYLTELLNLVEAATAGDRRKGASYARLLADKLEAAGERKAADRVRRAAAGANGTASPVTTAGLLSAVDGRIPVDTESRLSLADETVISTDETEIYLDSPAKGQVEEFLGYVLAADRLVEEGVGIAPSLLMYGPPGCGKTELAKFIASRVKLPLVTARVDTLVSSFLGSTSKNLRMLFDHASSRPCVLFLDEFDAIAKLRDDRQELGELKRVVVSLLQNIDSVQGQTILLAATNHEHLLDPAIWRRFAFRIRIELPKEETRRKIFERFLGPYALRSLDRFAAASEGISGSDIRQVCEAARRSAVVHGQDAVSESDVLRRLLLRTLDGESLSVPELVVKAKSTLPRVYTHRILASMLDMSPGNVTHILKKQKQV
;
A
#
# COMPACT_ATOMS: atom_id res chain seq x y z
N MET A 1 24.56 -46.89 -23.32
CA MET A 1 23.94 -45.93 -22.37
C MET A 1 23.52 -44.68 -23.14
N LYS A 2 22.21 -44.39 -23.28
CA LYS A 2 21.67 -43.35 -24.18
C LYS A 2 22.09 -41.90 -23.86
N TYR A 3 22.67 -41.64 -22.68
CA TYR A 3 23.02 -40.28 -22.22
C TYR A 3 24.42 -40.21 -21.59
N LEU A 4 25.33 -41.10 -22.01
CA LEU A 4 26.67 -41.24 -21.40
C LEU A 4 27.50 -39.96 -21.54
N THR A 5 27.42 -39.29 -22.68
CA THR A 5 28.17 -38.07 -22.97
C THR A 5 27.73 -36.91 -22.09
N GLU A 6 26.43 -36.73 -21.89
CA GLU A 6 25.89 -35.67 -21.04
C GLU A 6 26.23 -35.91 -19.58
N LEU A 7 26.15 -37.17 -19.11
CA LEU A 7 26.53 -37.53 -17.75
C LEU A 7 28.03 -37.33 -17.50
N LEU A 8 28.89 -37.67 -18.47
CA LEU A 8 30.33 -37.41 -18.40
C LEU A 8 30.63 -35.91 -18.32
N ASN A 9 30.00 -35.10 -19.16
CA ASN A 9 30.19 -33.64 -19.14
C ASN A 9 29.67 -33.00 -17.84
N LEU A 10 28.61 -33.57 -17.24
CA LEU A 10 28.07 -33.12 -15.96
C LEU A 10 29.00 -33.47 -14.79
N VAL A 11 29.60 -34.67 -14.82
CA VAL A 11 30.63 -35.08 -13.85
C VAL A 11 31.87 -34.22 -14.00
N GLU A 12 32.33 -33.95 -15.23
CA GLU A 12 33.48 -33.09 -15.50
C GLU A 12 33.24 -31.67 -14.97
N ALA A 13 32.09 -31.06 -15.30
CA ALA A 13 31.72 -29.74 -14.80
C ALA A 13 31.61 -29.69 -13.26
N ALA A 14 31.12 -30.77 -12.62
CA ALA A 14 31.05 -30.88 -11.17
C ALA A 14 32.45 -31.00 -10.53
N THR A 15 33.34 -31.81 -11.10
CA THR A 15 34.72 -31.95 -10.60
C THR A 15 35.55 -30.68 -10.80
N ALA A 16 35.28 -29.91 -11.86
CA ALA A 16 35.93 -28.63 -12.14
C ALA A 16 35.31 -27.45 -11.36
N GLY A 17 34.20 -27.64 -10.65
CA GLY A 17 33.50 -26.58 -9.91
C GLY A 17 32.80 -25.53 -10.78
N ASP A 18 32.68 -25.75 -12.10
CA ASP A 18 32.10 -24.81 -13.05
C ASP A 18 30.57 -24.95 -13.08
N ARG A 19 29.91 -24.22 -12.17
CA ARG A 19 28.45 -24.25 -11.99
C ARG A 19 27.67 -23.81 -13.22
N ARG A 20 28.23 -22.90 -14.04
CA ARG A 20 27.57 -22.41 -15.26
C ARG A 20 27.54 -23.49 -16.33
N LYS A 21 28.67 -24.18 -16.55
CA LYS A 21 28.72 -25.33 -17.46
C LYS A 21 27.87 -26.50 -16.96
N GLY A 22 27.90 -26.79 -15.66
CA GLY A 22 27.06 -27.83 -15.05
C GLY A 22 25.56 -27.60 -15.28
N ALA A 23 25.08 -26.36 -15.09
CA ALA A 23 23.69 -26.01 -15.36
C ALA A 23 23.33 -26.11 -16.85
N SER A 24 24.25 -25.73 -17.75
CA SER A 24 24.06 -25.85 -19.21
C SER A 24 23.94 -27.32 -19.65
N TYR A 25 24.83 -28.19 -19.19
CA TYR A 25 24.77 -29.63 -19.50
C TYR A 25 23.55 -30.32 -18.88
N ALA A 26 23.12 -29.89 -17.68
CA ALA A 26 21.91 -30.40 -17.06
C ALA A 26 20.65 -30.02 -17.88
N ARG A 27 20.57 -28.81 -18.44
CA ARG A 27 19.47 -28.42 -19.35
C ARG A 27 19.47 -29.26 -20.61
N LEU A 28 20.64 -29.44 -21.24
CA LEU A 28 20.78 -30.27 -22.44
C LEU A 28 20.34 -31.73 -22.20
N LEU A 29 20.68 -32.29 -21.03
CA LEU A 29 20.22 -33.62 -20.63
C LEU A 29 18.70 -33.66 -20.44
N ALA A 30 18.12 -32.63 -19.81
CA ALA A 30 16.67 -32.55 -19.62
C ALA A 30 15.91 -32.46 -20.95
N ASP A 31 16.39 -31.67 -21.91
CA ASP A 31 15.76 -31.53 -23.22
C ASP A 31 15.79 -32.85 -24.00
N LYS A 32 16.90 -33.61 -23.90
CA LYS A 32 17.01 -34.95 -24.50
C LYS A 32 16.10 -35.99 -23.84
N LEU A 33 15.93 -35.92 -22.51
CA LEU A 33 14.99 -36.77 -21.79
C LEU A 33 13.55 -36.47 -22.17
N GLU A 34 13.21 -35.20 -22.35
CA GLU A 34 11.87 -34.78 -22.79
C GLU A 34 11.57 -35.22 -24.22
N ALA A 35 12.54 -35.06 -25.14
CA ALA A 35 12.43 -35.56 -26.51
C ALA A 35 12.28 -37.09 -26.60
N ALA A 36 12.80 -37.81 -25.60
CA ALA A 36 12.65 -39.26 -25.47
C ALA A 36 11.34 -39.70 -24.78
N GLY A 37 10.45 -38.76 -24.41
CA GLY A 37 9.18 -39.03 -23.73
C GLY A 37 9.28 -39.17 -22.20
N GLU A 38 10.48 -39.02 -21.62
CA GLU A 38 10.76 -39.17 -20.19
C GLU A 38 10.56 -37.85 -19.42
N ARG A 39 9.36 -37.26 -19.54
CA ARG A 39 9.05 -35.92 -18.99
C ARG A 39 9.33 -35.79 -17.49
N LYS A 40 8.98 -36.82 -16.70
CA LYS A 40 9.22 -36.81 -15.24
C LYS A 40 10.71 -36.78 -14.88
N ALA A 41 11.57 -37.37 -15.71
CA ALA A 41 13.01 -37.35 -15.51
C ALA A 41 13.60 -35.99 -15.91
N ALA A 42 13.15 -35.43 -17.05
CA ALA A 42 13.52 -34.09 -17.50
C ALA A 42 13.22 -33.01 -16.44
N ASP A 43 12.03 -33.05 -15.83
CA ASP A 43 11.61 -32.10 -14.79
C ASP A 43 12.43 -32.22 -13.50
N ARG A 44 12.91 -33.43 -13.17
CA ARG A 44 13.82 -33.63 -12.02
C ARG A 44 15.19 -33.02 -12.29
N VAL A 45 15.72 -33.22 -13.50
CA VAL A 45 17.02 -32.66 -13.90
C VAL A 45 16.98 -31.13 -13.96
N ARG A 46 15.91 -30.52 -14.49
CA ARG A 46 15.72 -29.06 -14.50
C ARG A 46 15.67 -28.46 -13.10
N ARG A 47 14.96 -29.12 -12.18
CA ARG A 47 14.89 -28.69 -10.76
C ARG A 47 16.23 -28.80 -10.04
N ALA A 48 16.96 -29.90 -10.26
CA ALA A 48 18.29 -30.08 -9.69
C ALA A 48 19.29 -29.02 -10.19
N ALA A 49 19.18 -28.62 -11.46
CA ALA A 49 20.01 -27.54 -12.03
C ALA A 49 19.67 -26.15 -11.50
N ALA A 50 18.41 -25.91 -11.10
CA ALA A 50 17.96 -24.62 -10.55
C ALA A 50 18.32 -24.42 -9.06
N GLY A 51 18.43 -25.52 -8.28
CA GLY A 51 18.71 -25.47 -6.84
C GLY A 51 20.16 -25.21 -6.43
N ALA A 52 21.11 -25.03 -7.36
CA ALA A 52 22.54 -24.93 -7.07
C ALA A 52 23.04 -23.54 -6.58
N ASN A 53 22.12 -22.60 -6.27
CA ASN A 53 22.44 -21.20 -5.96
C ASN A 53 22.21 -20.77 -4.50
N GLY A 54 22.32 -21.67 -3.51
CA GLY A 54 22.27 -21.23 -2.10
C GLY A 54 22.85 -22.24 -1.11
N THR A 55 23.81 -21.80 -0.30
CA THR A 55 24.33 -22.51 0.87
C THR A 55 23.26 -22.60 1.95
N ALA A 56 22.88 -23.83 2.34
CA ALA A 56 21.73 -24.11 3.19
C ALA A 56 22.06 -24.09 4.70
N SER A 57 21.32 -23.28 5.46
CA SER A 57 20.80 -23.69 6.78
C SER A 57 19.55 -24.56 6.56
N PRO A 58 19.13 -25.41 7.51
CA PRO A 58 18.16 -26.47 7.22
C PRO A 58 16.78 -25.87 6.95
N VAL A 59 16.46 -25.72 5.67
CA VAL A 59 15.11 -25.37 5.21
C VAL A 59 14.25 -26.62 5.38
N THR A 60 13.28 -26.54 6.28
CA THR A 60 12.30 -27.62 6.47
C THR A 60 11.51 -27.82 5.18
N THR A 61 11.12 -29.06 4.90
CA THR A 61 10.34 -29.45 3.72
C THR A 61 9.04 -28.66 3.58
N ALA A 62 8.48 -28.17 4.69
CA ALA A 62 7.32 -27.30 4.72
C ALA A 62 7.57 -25.91 4.11
N GLY A 63 8.76 -25.32 4.32
CA GLY A 63 9.13 -24.03 3.74
C GLY A 63 9.36 -24.10 2.22
N LEU A 64 9.95 -25.21 1.75
CA LEU A 64 10.11 -25.48 0.31
C LEU A 64 8.78 -25.72 -0.40
N LEU A 65 7.82 -26.38 0.25
CA LEU A 65 6.50 -26.62 -0.34
C LEU A 65 5.68 -25.32 -0.47
N SER A 66 5.82 -24.36 0.46
CA SER A 66 5.13 -23.06 0.35
C SER A 66 5.70 -22.19 -0.78
N ALA A 67 7.01 -22.25 -1.03
CA ALA A 67 7.65 -21.51 -2.12
C ALA A 67 7.32 -22.09 -3.51
N VAL A 68 6.96 -23.36 -3.61
CA VAL A 68 6.71 -24.07 -4.88
C VAL A 68 5.24 -24.01 -5.32
N ASP A 69 4.30 -23.81 -4.39
CA ASP A 69 2.86 -23.87 -4.67
C ASP A 69 2.20 -22.49 -4.88
N GLY A 70 2.99 -21.42 -4.92
CA GLY A 70 2.47 -20.04 -5.00
C GLY A 70 1.62 -19.62 -3.79
N ARG A 71 1.55 -20.47 -2.76
CA ARG A 71 0.77 -20.22 -1.54
C ARG A 71 1.50 -19.26 -0.63
N ILE A 72 0.75 -18.29 -0.13
CA ILE A 72 1.25 -17.31 0.83
C ILE A 72 1.83 -18.05 2.06
N PRO A 73 3.05 -17.70 2.49
CA PRO A 73 3.64 -18.32 3.67
C PRO A 73 2.81 -18.03 4.92
N VAL A 74 2.84 -18.97 5.86
CA VAL A 74 2.18 -18.85 7.15
C VAL A 74 3.22 -18.75 8.27
N ASP A 75 2.87 -18.02 9.33
CA ASP A 75 3.63 -18.05 10.56
C ASP A 75 3.66 -19.47 11.15
N THR A 76 4.81 -19.88 11.69
CA THR A 76 5.03 -21.26 12.14
C THR A 76 4.26 -21.57 13.42
N GLU A 77 4.06 -20.58 14.29
CA GLU A 77 3.43 -20.74 15.60
C GLU A 77 1.91 -20.59 15.50
N SER A 78 1.43 -19.47 14.96
CA SER A 78 0.01 -19.15 14.87
C SER A 78 -0.70 -19.80 13.68
N ARG A 79 0.04 -20.27 12.67
CA ARG A 79 -0.48 -20.83 11.41
C ARG A 79 -1.30 -19.82 10.59
N LEU A 80 -1.22 -18.54 10.93
CA LEU A 80 -1.86 -17.43 10.22
C LEU A 80 -1.04 -17.04 8.99
N SER A 81 -1.70 -16.57 7.93
CA SER A 81 -1.04 -16.09 6.71
C SER A 81 -0.24 -14.82 6.97
N LEU A 82 0.97 -14.75 6.42
CA LEU A 82 1.84 -13.56 6.54
C LEU A 82 1.40 -12.39 5.64
N ALA A 83 0.56 -12.66 4.65
CA ALA A 83 0.03 -11.67 3.72
C ALA A 83 -1.35 -12.07 3.19
N ASP A 84 -2.01 -11.12 2.55
CA ASP A 84 -3.18 -11.34 1.72
C ASP A 84 -2.83 -11.05 0.26
N GLU A 85 -3.31 -11.88 -0.67
CA GLU A 85 -3.11 -11.67 -2.10
C GLU A 85 -4.41 -11.21 -2.75
N THR A 86 -4.35 -10.10 -3.47
CA THR A 86 -5.49 -9.54 -4.20
C THR A 86 -5.12 -9.34 -5.66
N VAL A 87 -5.96 -9.84 -6.56
CA VAL A 87 -5.90 -9.51 -7.99
C VAL A 87 -6.85 -8.36 -8.23
N ILE A 88 -6.32 -7.23 -8.68
CA ILE A 88 -7.08 -5.99 -8.84
C ILE A 88 -7.46 -5.83 -10.30
N SER A 89 -8.74 -5.61 -10.57
CA SER A 89 -9.20 -5.38 -11.93
C SER A 89 -8.87 -3.95 -12.38
N THR A 90 -8.68 -3.77 -13.70
CA THR A 90 -8.17 -2.51 -14.26
C THR A 90 -9.19 -1.36 -14.19
N ASP A 91 -10.47 -1.69 -14.07
CA ASP A 91 -11.59 -0.73 -14.07
C ASP A 91 -11.94 -0.20 -12.67
N GLU A 92 -11.35 -0.76 -11.62
CA GLU A 92 -11.80 -0.53 -10.23
C GLU A 92 -11.06 0.57 -9.48
N THR A 93 -9.96 1.12 -10.02
CA THR A 93 -9.08 2.02 -9.26
C THR A 93 -8.83 3.35 -9.96
N GLU A 94 -9.56 4.38 -9.53
CA GLU A 94 -9.22 5.78 -9.76
C GLU A 94 -8.50 6.34 -8.53
N ILE A 95 -7.49 7.18 -8.75
CA ILE A 95 -6.81 7.89 -7.67
C ILE A 95 -6.85 9.40 -7.89
N TYR A 96 -7.10 10.14 -6.80
CA TYR A 96 -7.14 11.59 -6.80
C TYR A 96 -5.91 12.10 -6.04
N LEU A 97 -4.88 12.50 -6.79
CA LEU A 97 -3.64 13.08 -6.27
C LEU A 97 -3.45 14.49 -6.82
N ASP A 98 -2.87 15.36 -5.98
CA ASP A 98 -2.41 16.67 -6.41
C ASP A 98 -1.16 16.56 -7.31
N SER A 99 -0.94 17.57 -8.16
CA SER A 99 0.07 17.55 -9.24
C SER A 99 1.48 17.08 -8.85
N PRO A 100 2.12 17.51 -7.75
CA PRO A 100 3.48 17.05 -7.43
C PRO A 100 3.53 15.54 -7.15
N ALA A 101 2.60 15.02 -6.35
CA ALA A 101 2.53 13.60 -6.05
C ALA A 101 2.14 12.78 -7.29
N LYS A 102 1.22 13.29 -8.11
CA LYS A 102 0.80 12.65 -9.35
C LYS A 102 1.97 12.47 -10.33
N GLY A 103 2.79 13.51 -10.53
CA GLY A 103 3.95 13.44 -11.41
C GLY A 103 4.98 12.40 -10.95
N GLN A 104 5.25 12.32 -9.64
CA GLN A 104 6.16 11.32 -9.08
C GLN A 104 5.64 9.88 -9.24
N VAL A 105 4.32 9.68 -9.14
CA VAL A 105 3.70 8.36 -9.39
C VAL A 105 3.81 7.98 -10.87
N GLU A 106 3.54 8.92 -11.78
CA GLU A 106 3.67 8.70 -13.22
C GLU A 106 5.12 8.38 -13.62
N GLU A 107 6.08 9.10 -13.03
CA GLU A 107 7.51 8.81 -13.18
C GLU A 107 7.81 7.39 -12.70
N PHE A 108 7.46 7.04 -11.45
CA PHE A 108 7.67 5.71 -10.90
C PHE A 108 7.09 4.60 -11.79
N LEU A 109 5.84 4.76 -12.26
CA LEU A 109 5.22 3.80 -13.18
C LEU A 109 5.98 3.70 -14.51
N GLY A 110 6.49 4.82 -15.04
CA GLY A 110 7.35 4.83 -16.22
C GLY A 110 8.62 4.00 -16.03
N TYR A 111 9.28 4.11 -14.87
CA TYR A 111 10.45 3.30 -14.53
C TYR A 111 10.10 1.81 -14.43
N VAL A 112 9.00 1.49 -13.74
CA VAL A 112 8.55 0.10 -13.57
C VAL A 112 8.23 -0.56 -14.92
N LEU A 113 7.51 0.14 -15.80
CA LEU A 113 7.15 -0.37 -17.12
C LEU A 113 8.34 -0.44 -18.09
N ALA A 114 9.40 0.32 -17.83
CA ALA A 114 10.64 0.30 -18.61
C ALA A 114 11.72 -0.61 -18.01
N ALA A 115 11.41 -1.40 -16.98
CA ALA A 115 12.39 -2.15 -16.20
C ALA A 115 13.29 -3.05 -17.06
N ASP A 116 12.73 -3.80 -18.01
CA ASP A 116 13.52 -4.70 -18.88
C ASP A 116 14.57 -3.93 -19.69
N ARG A 117 14.19 -2.79 -20.30
CA ARG A 117 15.11 -1.94 -21.07
C ARG A 117 16.21 -1.33 -20.20
N LEU A 118 15.87 -0.94 -18.98
CA LEU A 118 16.83 -0.36 -18.05
C LEU A 118 17.85 -1.41 -17.57
N VAL A 119 17.40 -2.66 -17.36
CA VAL A 119 18.30 -3.79 -17.07
C VAL A 119 19.23 -4.10 -18.24
N GLU A 120 18.73 -4.07 -19.48
CA GLU A 120 19.54 -4.26 -20.69
C GLU A 120 20.66 -3.21 -20.83
N GLU A 121 20.36 -1.95 -20.49
CA GLU A 121 21.32 -0.85 -20.48
C GLU A 121 22.23 -0.84 -19.23
N GLY A 122 22.09 -1.83 -18.34
CA GLY A 122 22.90 -1.93 -17.11
C GLY A 122 22.56 -0.88 -16.04
N VAL A 123 21.42 -0.19 -16.19
CA VAL A 123 20.87 0.73 -15.20
C VAL A 123 20.12 -0.11 -14.17
N GLY A 124 20.81 -0.52 -13.10
CA GLY A 124 20.23 -1.38 -12.07
C GLY A 124 18.96 -0.79 -11.44
N ILE A 125 17.95 -1.62 -11.20
CA ILE A 125 16.68 -1.19 -10.59
C ILE A 125 16.29 -2.14 -9.46
N ALA A 126 15.94 -1.56 -8.31
CA ALA A 126 15.01 -2.15 -7.37
C ALA A 126 13.79 -1.22 -7.33
N PRO A 127 12.64 -1.58 -7.95
CA PRO A 127 11.50 -0.68 -8.06
C PRO A 127 10.81 -0.58 -6.70
N SER A 128 11.32 0.32 -5.86
CA SER A 128 10.87 0.52 -4.49
C SER A 128 10.30 1.94 -4.30
N LEU A 129 9.11 2.01 -3.69
CA LEU A 129 8.41 3.27 -3.39
C LEU A 129 7.96 3.30 -1.93
N LEU A 130 8.38 4.34 -1.21
CA LEU A 130 7.88 4.68 0.12
C LEU A 130 6.87 5.84 0.02
N MET A 131 5.64 5.57 0.43
CA MET A 131 4.56 6.54 0.55
C MET A 131 4.42 6.99 2.01
N TYR A 132 4.36 8.28 2.25
CA TYR A 132 4.24 8.82 3.62
C TYR A 132 3.38 10.08 3.68
N GLY A 133 2.82 10.38 4.84
CA GLY A 133 1.99 11.57 5.07
C GLY A 133 0.77 11.27 5.95
N PRO A 134 -0.13 12.25 6.14
CA PRO A 134 -1.28 12.11 7.03
C PRO A 134 -2.18 10.90 6.73
N PRO A 135 -2.88 10.36 7.74
CA PRO A 135 -3.84 9.27 7.57
C PRO A 135 -4.99 9.69 6.65
N GLY A 136 -5.63 8.71 6.01
CA GLY A 136 -6.82 8.94 5.19
C GLY A 136 -6.59 9.64 3.84
N CYS A 137 -5.32 9.80 3.39
CA CYS A 137 -4.99 10.46 2.12
C CYS A 137 -4.79 9.50 0.94
N GLY A 138 -5.12 8.22 1.08
CA GLY A 138 -5.17 7.28 -0.05
C GLY A 138 -3.87 6.52 -0.35
N LYS A 139 -2.95 6.37 0.61
CA LYS A 139 -1.72 5.56 0.44
C LYS A 139 -2.01 4.09 0.08
N THR A 140 -2.91 3.44 0.81
CA THR A 140 -3.35 2.06 0.53
C THR A 140 -4.05 1.95 -0.83
N GLU A 141 -4.86 2.95 -1.22
CA GLU A 141 -5.50 3.00 -2.54
C GLU A 141 -4.49 3.25 -3.67
N LEU A 142 -3.40 3.99 -3.40
CA LEU A 142 -2.31 4.14 -4.36
C LEU A 142 -1.57 2.83 -4.62
N ALA A 143 -1.34 2.01 -3.59
CA ALA A 143 -0.76 0.68 -3.78
C ALA A 143 -1.63 -0.20 -4.70
N LYS A 144 -2.95 -0.18 -4.48
CA LYS A 144 -3.93 -0.87 -5.34
C LYS A 144 -3.91 -0.35 -6.77
N PHE A 145 -3.89 0.97 -6.95
CA PHE A 145 -3.80 1.62 -8.25
C PHE A 145 -2.53 1.22 -8.99
N ILE A 146 -1.37 1.23 -8.33
CA ILE A 146 -0.09 0.83 -8.93
C ILE A 146 -0.16 -0.63 -9.38
N ALA A 147 -0.59 -1.55 -8.51
CA ALA A 147 -0.72 -2.97 -8.84
C ALA A 147 -1.65 -3.21 -10.04
N SER A 148 -2.78 -2.50 -10.10
CA SER A 148 -3.70 -2.51 -11.24
C SER A 148 -3.03 -2.04 -12.54
N ARG A 149 -2.25 -0.94 -12.48
CA ARG A 149 -1.56 -0.37 -13.65
C ARG A 149 -0.47 -1.28 -14.22
N VAL A 150 0.25 -1.98 -13.36
CA VAL A 150 1.31 -2.92 -13.77
C VAL A 150 0.78 -4.34 -14.01
N LYS A 151 -0.51 -4.59 -13.74
CA LYS A 151 -1.21 -5.87 -13.91
C LYS A 151 -0.54 -7.02 -13.14
N LEU A 152 -0.08 -6.74 -11.93
CA LEU A 152 0.52 -7.74 -11.05
C LEU A 152 -0.35 -7.94 -9.80
N PRO A 153 -0.34 -9.15 -9.20
CA PRO A 153 -1.03 -9.38 -7.93
C PRO A 153 -0.44 -8.49 -6.84
N LEU A 154 -1.32 -7.95 -5.99
CA LEU A 154 -0.95 -7.20 -4.80
C LEU A 154 -0.85 -8.16 -3.61
N VAL A 155 0.36 -8.33 -3.09
CA VAL A 155 0.64 -9.10 -1.88
C VAL A 155 0.78 -8.12 -0.72
N THR A 156 -0.26 -7.98 0.09
CA THR A 156 -0.30 -7.05 1.23
C THR A 156 0.14 -7.77 2.50
N ALA A 157 1.23 -7.31 3.09
CA ALA A 157 1.78 -7.83 4.33
C ALA A 157 0.82 -7.62 5.52
N ARG A 158 0.66 -8.67 6.34
CA ARG A 158 -0.15 -8.63 7.56
C ARG A 158 0.71 -8.33 8.78
N VAL A 159 0.71 -7.06 9.19
CA VAL A 159 1.52 -6.58 10.32
C VAL A 159 1.22 -7.34 11.61
N ASP A 160 -0.05 -7.67 11.87
CA ASP A 160 -0.52 -8.44 13.02
C ASP A 160 0.09 -9.85 13.11
N THR A 161 0.42 -10.45 11.96
CA THR A 161 1.02 -11.78 11.89
C THR A 161 2.55 -11.70 11.76
N LEU A 162 3.07 -10.64 11.15
CA LEU A 162 4.50 -10.42 11.00
C LEU A 162 5.17 -10.05 12.31
N VAL A 163 4.52 -9.23 13.15
CA VAL A 163 5.06 -8.79 14.43
C VAL A 163 4.53 -9.68 15.54
N SER A 164 5.39 -10.55 16.07
CA SER A 164 5.07 -11.38 17.23
C SER A 164 5.70 -10.81 18.50
N SER A 165 5.29 -11.34 19.66
CA SER A 165 5.97 -11.08 20.95
C SER A 165 7.42 -11.62 20.98
N PHE A 166 7.77 -12.53 20.07
CA PHE A 166 9.10 -13.10 19.93
C PHE A 166 9.82 -12.52 18.71
N LEU A 167 10.66 -11.51 18.92
CA LEU A 167 11.31 -10.75 17.83
C LEU A 167 12.16 -11.61 16.86
N GLY A 168 12.60 -12.79 17.29
CA GLY A 168 13.23 -13.79 16.42
C GLY A 168 12.27 -14.38 15.37
N SER A 169 11.01 -14.66 15.72
CA SER A 169 10.02 -15.13 14.75
C SER A 169 9.60 -14.02 13.80
N THR A 170 9.56 -12.76 14.23
CA THR A 170 9.37 -11.59 13.34
C THR A 170 10.39 -11.54 12.21
N SER A 171 11.68 -11.69 12.53
CA SER A 171 12.76 -11.67 11.51
C SER A 171 12.64 -12.85 10.53
N LYS A 172 12.25 -14.03 11.02
CA LYS A 172 12.00 -15.22 10.20
C LYS A 172 10.79 -15.01 9.27
N ASN A 173 9.71 -14.45 9.79
CA ASN A 173 8.48 -14.20 9.03
C ASN A 173 8.71 -13.15 7.93
N LEU A 174 9.46 -12.09 8.23
CA LEU A 174 9.91 -11.13 7.22
C LEU A 174 10.69 -11.83 6.09
N ARG A 175 11.67 -12.67 6.43
CA ARG A 175 12.42 -13.41 5.41
C ARG A 175 11.52 -14.30 4.56
N MET A 176 10.64 -15.08 5.18
CA MET A 176 9.72 -15.96 4.44
C MET A 176 8.80 -15.18 3.49
N LEU A 177 8.29 -14.02 3.91
CA LEU A 177 7.45 -13.16 3.08
C LEU A 177 8.23 -12.59 1.88
N PHE A 178 9.44 -12.06 2.11
CA PHE A 178 10.26 -11.47 1.06
C PHE A 178 10.79 -12.52 0.08
N ASP A 179 11.16 -13.71 0.55
CA ASP A 179 11.52 -14.86 -0.29
C ASP A 179 10.34 -15.28 -1.16
N HIS A 180 9.13 -15.34 -0.58
CA HIS A 180 7.91 -15.64 -1.33
C HIS A 180 7.64 -14.59 -2.40
N ALA A 181 7.71 -13.30 -2.06
CA ALA A 181 7.51 -12.22 -3.02
C ALA A 181 8.54 -12.29 -4.15
N SER A 182 9.83 -12.45 -3.81
CA SER A 182 10.93 -12.52 -4.79
C SER A 182 10.87 -13.75 -5.71
N SER A 183 10.10 -14.77 -5.34
CA SER A 183 9.95 -15.99 -6.15
C SER A 183 9.07 -15.81 -7.40
N ARG A 184 8.31 -14.71 -7.51
CA ARG A 184 7.38 -14.46 -8.62
C ARG A 184 7.15 -12.96 -8.88
N PRO A 185 6.64 -12.57 -10.06
CA PRO A 185 6.25 -11.19 -10.31
C PRO A 185 5.03 -10.79 -9.45
N CYS A 186 5.22 -9.83 -8.53
CA CYS A 186 4.14 -9.29 -7.72
C CYS A 186 4.46 -7.87 -7.23
N VAL A 187 3.44 -7.16 -6.73
CA VAL A 187 3.62 -5.97 -5.91
C VAL A 187 3.56 -6.38 -4.44
N LEU A 188 4.69 -6.32 -3.74
CA LEU A 188 4.73 -6.51 -2.29
C LEU A 188 4.43 -5.18 -1.61
N PHE A 189 3.34 -5.11 -0.84
CA PHE A 189 2.92 -3.92 -0.14
C PHE A 189 3.02 -4.08 1.37
N LEU A 190 3.82 -3.22 1.99
CA LEU A 190 3.98 -3.11 3.44
C LEU A 190 3.17 -1.90 3.94
N ASP A 191 1.91 -2.11 4.29
CA ASP A 191 1.08 -1.08 4.94
C ASP A 191 1.47 -0.94 6.42
N GLU A 192 1.14 0.21 7.01
CA GLU A 192 1.51 0.56 8.40
C GLU A 192 2.99 0.28 8.70
N PHE A 193 3.87 0.63 7.75
CA PHE A 193 5.27 0.27 7.75
C PHE A 193 6.01 0.68 9.03
N ASP A 194 5.59 1.77 9.68
CA ASP A 194 6.13 2.18 10.97
C ASP A 194 5.98 1.09 12.05
N ALA A 195 4.98 0.22 11.99
CA ALA A 195 4.83 -0.87 12.96
C ALA A 195 6.02 -1.84 12.98
N ILE A 196 6.69 -2.05 11.83
CA ILE A 196 7.85 -2.95 11.71
C ILE A 196 9.19 -2.20 11.67
N ALA A 197 9.16 -0.89 11.42
CA ALA A 197 10.33 -0.06 11.18
C ALA A 197 10.56 1.03 12.26
N LYS A 198 9.83 0.96 13.38
CA LYS A 198 9.90 1.90 14.51
C LYS A 198 11.28 1.93 15.16
N LEU A 199 11.78 3.15 15.42
CA LEU A 199 12.71 3.40 16.51
C LEU A 199 11.94 3.24 17.83
N ARG A 200 12.28 2.25 18.67
CA ARG A 200 11.99 2.35 20.11
C ARG A 200 13.21 2.92 20.81
N ASP A 201 12.97 3.77 21.81
CA ASP A 201 14.00 4.35 22.70
C ASP A 201 14.15 3.58 24.03
N ASP A 202 13.37 2.51 24.23
CA ASP A 202 13.34 1.75 25.48
C ASP A 202 14.57 0.85 25.66
N ARG A 203 15.46 1.25 26.58
CA ARG A 203 16.81 0.68 26.83
C ARG A 203 16.90 -0.86 26.92
N GLN A 204 15.84 -1.56 27.32
CA GLN A 204 15.85 -3.03 27.42
C GLN A 204 15.45 -3.76 26.13
N GLU A 205 14.63 -3.16 25.26
CA GLU A 205 14.16 -3.79 24.01
C GLU A 205 14.95 -3.35 22.77
N LEU A 206 15.83 -2.34 22.91
CA LEU A 206 16.64 -1.77 21.83
C LEU A 206 17.38 -2.82 21.00
N GLY A 207 17.96 -3.84 21.64
CA GLY A 207 18.89 -4.77 20.98
C GLY A 207 18.21 -5.76 20.03
N GLU A 208 17.02 -6.24 20.39
CA GLU A 208 16.27 -7.21 19.58
C GLU A 208 15.46 -6.50 18.49
N LEU A 209 14.87 -5.34 18.79
CA LEU A 209 14.14 -4.57 17.79
C LEU A 209 15.06 -4.03 16.69
N LYS A 210 16.27 -3.54 17.06
CA LYS A 210 17.28 -3.17 16.07
C LYS A 210 17.64 -4.32 15.14
N ARG A 211 17.67 -5.56 15.65
CA ARG A 211 17.91 -6.75 14.80
C ARG A 211 16.78 -6.97 13.82
N VAL A 212 15.53 -6.76 14.21
CA VAL A 212 14.37 -6.81 13.29
C VAL A 212 14.50 -5.75 12.20
N VAL A 213 14.82 -4.50 12.54
CA VAL A 213 15.01 -3.42 11.55
C VAL A 213 16.17 -3.72 10.61
N VAL A 214 17.30 -4.21 11.13
CA VAL A 214 18.43 -4.64 10.29
C VAL A 214 18.02 -5.78 9.37
N SER A 215 17.27 -6.77 9.88
CA SER A 215 16.75 -7.86 9.05
C SER A 215 15.79 -7.34 7.99
N LEU A 216 14.94 -6.37 8.29
CA LEU A 216 14.04 -5.74 7.33
C LEU A 216 14.84 -5.04 6.22
N LEU A 217 15.85 -4.25 6.57
CA LEU A 217 16.73 -3.58 5.60
C LEU A 217 17.46 -4.57 4.70
N GLN A 218 17.98 -5.66 5.28
CA GLN A 218 18.61 -6.75 4.52
C GLN A 218 17.63 -7.40 3.55
N ASN A 219 16.38 -7.64 3.99
CA ASN A 219 15.35 -8.21 3.13
C ASN A 219 15.01 -7.26 1.97
N ILE A 220 14.88 -5.95 2.22
CA ILE A 220 14.68 -4.92 1.17
C ILE A 220 15.83 -4.93 0.15
N ASP A 221 17.07 -4.95 0.63
CA ASP A 221 18.26 -5.00 -0.23
C ASP A 221 18.35 -6.32 -1.03
N SER A 222 17.77 -7.40 -0.50
CA SER A 222 17.76 -8.71 -1.14
C SER A 222 16.56 -8.95 -2.06
N VAL A 223 15.61 -8.01 -2.17
CA VAL A 223 14.49 -8.13 -3.11
C VAL A 223 15.07 -8.26 -4.51
N GLN A 224 14.77 -9.38 -5.15
CA GLN A 224 15.24 -9.72 -6.49
C GLN A 224 14.07 -9.96 -7.44
N GLY A 225 14.38 -10.01 -8.73
CA GLY A 225 13.43 -10.34 -9.78
C GLY A 225 12.46 -9.21 -10.10
N GLN A 226 11.30 -9.57 -10.63
CA GLN A 226 10.26 -8.63 -11.08
C GLN A 226 9.32 -8.18 -9.93
N THR A 227 9.84 -8.13 -8.70
CA THR A 227 9.08 -7.72 -7.52
C THR A 227 9.12 -6.21 -7.37
N ILE A 228 7.95 -5.58 -7.22
CA ILE A 228 7.82 -4.16 -6.91
C ILE A 228 7.56 -4.01 -5.42
N LEU A 229 8.41 -3.27 -4.72
CA LEU A 229 8.27 -3.05 -3.28
C LEU A 229 7.57 -1.72 -3.01
N LEU A 230 6.41 -1.77 -2.39
CA LEU A 230 5.68 -0.60 -1.91
C LEU A 230 5.65 -0.61 -0.38
N ALA A 231 5.84 0.54 0.25
CA ALA A 231 5.64 0.72 1.68
C ALA A 231 4.82 1.99 1.95
N ALA A 232 3.95 1.97 2.95
CA ALA A 232 3.17 3.13 3.37
C ALA A 232 3.29 3.37 4.88
N THR A 233 3.40 4.63 5.30
CA THR A 233 3.30 5.00 6.72
C THR A 233 2.49 6.28 6.93
N ASN A 234 1.81 6.35 8.08
CA ASN A 234 1.16 7.57 8.57
C ASN A 234 2.06 8.37 9.54
N HIS A 235 3.18 7.79 9.95
CA HIS A 235 4.03 8.29 11.03
C HIS A 235 5.50 8.29 10.60
N GLU A 236 5.84 9.16 9.65
CA GLU A 236 7.19 9.20 9.07
C GLU A 236 8.29 9.50 10.09
N HIS A 237 7.95 10.22 11.16
CA HIS A 237 8.84 10.58 12.25
C HIS A 237 9.26 9.38 13.13
N LEU A 238 8.57 8.24 13.02
CA LEU A 238 8.90 7.02 13.76
C LEU A 238 9.88 6.11 13.01
N LEU A 239 10.14 6.38 11.71
CA LEU A 239 10.96 5.52 10.87
C LEU A 239 12.46 5.71 11.13
N ASP A 240 13.20 4.59 11.20
CA ASP A 240 14.66 4.62 11.21
C ASP A 240 15.24 5.37 9.98
N PRO A 241 16.21 6.29 10.16
CA PRO A 241 16.82 7.05 9.07
C PRO A 241 17.40 6.19 7.93
N ALA A 242 17.85 4.96 8.23
CA ALA A 242 18.43 4.05 7.24
C ALA A 242 17.41 3.56 6.20
N ILE A 243 16.13 3.51 6.56
CA ILE A 243 15.04 3.08 5.69
C ILE A 243 14.94 3.97 4.46
N TRP A 244 15.00 5.29 4.66
CA TRP A 244 14.83 6.26 3.58
C TRP A 244 15.79 5.98 2.43
N ARG A 245 17.02 5.57 2.73
CA ARG A 245 18.06 5.30 1.73
C ARG A 245 17.81 4.03 0.91
N ARG A 246 16.90 3.14 1.33
CA ARG A 246 16.59 1.87 0.63
C ARG A 246 15.44 1.97 -0.34
N PHE A 247 14.68 3.06 -0.28
CA PHE A 247 13.63 3.34 -1.24
C PHE A 247 14.14 4.29 -2.32
N ALA A 248 14.04 3.83 -3.57
CA ALA A 248 14.42 4.59 -4.76
C ALA A 248 13.49 5.80 -4.93
N PHE A 249 12.19 5.57 -4.78
CA PHE A 249 11.16 6.61 -4.83
C PHE A 249 10.57 6.88 -3.45
N ARG A 250 10.29 8.15 -3.18
CA ARG A 250 9.69 8.62 -1.93
C ARG A 250 8.65 9.66 -2.29
N ILE A 251 7.40 9.40 -1.94
CA ILE A 251 6.28 10.27 -2.29
C ILE A 251 5.56 10.66 -1.01
N ARG A 252 5.51 11.97 -0.76
CA ARG A 252 4.70 12.55 0.30
C ARG A 252 3.29 12.74 -0.24
N ILE A 253 2.31 12.10 0.38
CA ILE A 253 0.88 12.28 0.06
C ILE A 253 0.29 13.20 1.12
N GLU A 254 -0.02 14.42 0.73
CA GLU A 254 -0.59 15.45 1.61
C GLU A 254 -2.12 15.45 1.58
N LEU A 255 -2.72 16.29 2.42
CA LEU A 255 -4.16 16.54 2.38
C LEU A 255 -4.56 17.12 1.02
N PRO A 256 -5.71 16.68 0.45
CA PRO A 256 -6.10 17.07 -0.89
C PRO A 256 -6.37 18.57 -1.01
N LYS A 257 -5.88 19.20 -2.09
CA LYS A 257 -6.23 20.59 -2.44
C LYS A 257 -7.67 20.70 -2.93
N GLU A 258 -8.17 21.93 -3.05
CA GLU A 258 -9.58 22.21 -3.39
C GLU A 258 -10.05 21.48 -4.66
N GLU A 259 -9.26 21.49 -5.73
CA GLU A 259 -9.62 20.81 -6.99
C GLU A 259 -9.72 19.29 -6.81
N THR A 260 -8.79 18.69 -6.06
CA THR A 260 -8.78 17.27 -5.73
C THR A 260 -9.96 16.92 -4.83
N ARG A 261 -10.29 17.76 -3.84
CA ARG A 261 -11.50 17.60 -3.00
C ARG A 261 -12.76 17.63 -3.84
N ARG A 262 -12.88 18.54 -4.82
CA ARG A 262 -14.01 18.60 -5.75
C ARG A 262 -14.20 17.27 -6.49
N LYS A 263 -13.14 16.72 -7.06
CA LYS A 263 -13.16 15.40 -7.75
C LYS A 263 -13.56 14.25 -6.81
N ILE A 264 -13.08 14.27 -5.57
CA ILE A 264 -13.47 13.30 -4.54
C ILE A 264 -14.98 13.41 -4.25
N PHE A 265 -15.53 14.61 -4.07
CA PHE A 265 -16.97 14.80 -3.89
C PHE A 265 -17.76 14.31 -5.10
N GLU A 266 -17.36 14.66 -6.33
CA GLU A 266 -18.01 14.22 -7.56
C GLU A 266 -18.09 12.69 -7.62
N ARG A 267 -16.97 12.01 -7.34
CA ARG A 267 -16.91 10.55 -7.35
C ARG A 267 -17.82 9.93 -6.31
N PHE A 268 -17.70 10.35 -5.05
CA PHE A 268 -18.38 9.66 -3.95
C PHE A 268 -19.84 10.07 -3.79
N LEU A 269 -20.24 11.26 -4.22
CA LEU A 269 -21.64 11.66 -4.32
C LEU A 269 -22.32 11.03 -5.55
N GLY A 270 -21.59 10.90 -6.66
CA GLY A 270 -22.07 10.27 -7.88
C GLY A 270 -23.40 10.90 -8.36
N PRO A 271 -24.45 10.10 -8.65
CA PRO A 271 -25.75 10.61 -9.10
C PRO A 271 -26.44 11.57 -8.13
N TYR A 272 -26.11 11.53 -6.83
CA TYR A 272 -26.71 12.39 -5.82
C TYR A 272 -25.99 13.74 -5.66
N ALA A 273 -24.94 14.00 -6.45
CA ALA A 273 -24.16 15.22 -6.38
C ALA A 273 -25.00 16.46 -6.73
N LEU A 274 -24.74 17.57 -6.05
CA LEU A 274 -25.29 18.86 -6.42
C LEU A 274 -24.59 19.42 -7.67
N ARG A 275 -25.27 20.32 -8.38
CA ARG A 275 -24.72 20.98 -9.58
C ARG A 275 -23.42 21.76 -9.33
N SER A 276 -23.29 22.36 -8.15
CA SER A 276 -22.05 23.02 -7.71
C SER A 276 -21.60 22.42 -6.40
N LEU A 277 -20.30 22.10 -6.34
CA LEU A 277 -19.63 21.52 -5.18
C LEU A 277 -18.62 22.50 -4.55
N ASP A 278 -18.60 23.75 -5.01
CA ASP A 278 -17.60 24.74 -4.59
C ASP A 278 -17.67 25.03 -3.10
N ARG A 279 -18.89 25.08 -2.54
CA ARG A 279 -19.08 25.23 -1.10
C ARG A 279 -18.59 24.02 -0.32
N PHE A 280 -18.72 22.81 -0.85
CA PHE A 280 -18.22 21.59 -0.21
C PHE A 280 -16.69 21.56 -0.25
N ALA A 281 -16.09 21.90 -1.39
CA ALA A 281 -14.64 21.99 -1.54
C ALA A 281 -14.02 23.06 -0.62
N ALA A 282 -14.68 24.21 -0.47
CA ALA A 282 -14.27 25.26 0.47
C ALA A 282 -14.45 24.85 1.94
N ALA A 283 -15.58 24.22 2.30
CA ALA A 283 -15.86 23.75 3.66
C ALA A 283 -15.03 22.55 4.12
N SER A 284 -14.31 21.89 3.21
CA SER A 284 -13.52 20.69 3.48
C SER A 284 -12.01 20.95 3.52
N GLU A 285 -11.59 22.21 3.63
CA GLU A 285 -10.18 22.53 3.84
C GLU A 285 -9.64 21.85 5.10
N GLY A 286 -8.46 21.24 4.99
CA GLY A 286 -7.83 20.49 6.08
C GLY A 286 -8.40 19.09 6.33
N ILE A 287 -9.41 18.65 5.57
CA ILE A 287 -10.05 17.33 5.74
C ILE A 287 -9.40 16.28 4.84
N SER A 288 -9.20 15.07 5.35
CA SER A 288 -8.64 13.95 4.59
C SER A 288 -9.62 13.42 3.53
N GLY A 289 -9.09 12.75 2.49
CA GLY A 289 -9.94 12.13 1.46
C GLY A 289 -10.87 11.06 2.02
N SER A 290 -10.41 10.30 3.01
CA SER A 290 -11.22 9.31 3.74
C SER A 290 -12.40 9.95 4.47
N ASP A 291 -12.17 11.08 5.14
CA ASP A 291 -13.25 11.78 5.86
C ASP A 291 -14.26 12.40 4.90
N ILE A 292 -13.80 12.98 3.77
CA ILE A 292 -14.69 13.46 2.71
C ILE A 292 -15.55 12.31 2.18
N ARG A 293 -14.94 11.14 1.91
CA ARG A 293 -15.67 9.94 1.47
C ARG A 293 -16.72 9.53 2.49
N GLN A 294 -16.38 9.46 3.78
CA GLN A 294 -17.33 9.11 4.84
C GLN A 294 -18.50 10.10 4.90
N VAL A 295 -18.23 11.40 4.76
CA VAL A 295 -19.29 12.43 4.71
C VAL A 295 -20.20 12.21 3.49
N CYS A 296 -19.63 11.96 2.31
CA CYS A 296 -20.38 11.70 1.09
C CYS A 296 -21.27 10.47 1.21
N GLU A 297 -20.71 9.34 1.65
CA GLU A 297 -21.45 8.09 1.81
C GLU A 297 -22.57 8.21 2.84
N ALA A 298 -22.32 8.94 3.93
CA ALA A 298 -23.33 9.13 4.96
C ALA A 298 -24.43 10.11 4.51
N ALA A 299 -24.11 11.15 3.74
CA ALA A 299 -25.11 12.05 3.15
C ALA A 299 -25.95 11.35 2.08
N ARG A 300 -25.32 10.52 1.23
CA ARG A 300 -26.02 9.67 0.26
C ARG A 300 -26.96 8.69 0.92
N ARG A 301 -26.52 8.00 1.97
CA ARG A 301 -27.40 7.12 2.77
C ARG A 301 -28.62 7.88 3.29
N SER A 302 -28.43 9.11 3.78
CA SER A 302 -29.53 9.97 4.21
C SER A 302 -30.51 10.27 3.07
N ALA A 303 -30.00 10.71 1.91
CA ALA A 303 -30.84 11.00 0.75
C ALA A 303 -31.65 9.78 0.29
N VAL A 304 -31.02 8.60 0.20
CA VAL A 304 -31.66 7.33 -0.16
C VAL A 304 -32.78 6.98 0.83
N VAL A 305 -32.51 7.05 2.14
CA VAL A 305 -33.50 6.72 3.18
C VAL A 305 -34.72 7.62 3.11
N HIS A 306 -34.55 8.88 2.72
CA HIS A 306 -35.64 9.86 2.61
C HIS A 306 -36.23 9.95 1.19
N GLY A 307 -35.83 9.08 0.26
CA GLY A 307 -36.34 9.06 -1.12
C GLY A 307 -36.00 10.33 -1.92
N GLN A 308 -34.84 10.94 -1.64
CA GLN A 308 -34.36 12.14 -2.32
C GLN A 308 -33.42 11.79 -3.48
N ASP A 309 -33.52 12.51 -4.60
CA ASP A 309 -32.66 12.31 -5.77
C ASP A 309 -31.29 13.00 -5.66
N ALA A 310 -31.10 13.85 -4.64
CA ALA A 310 -29.86 14.57 -4.39
C ALA A 310 -29.59 14.76 -2.90
N VAL A 311 -28.33 14.95 -2.52
CA VAL A 311 -27.97 15.24 -1.13
C VAL A 311 -28.40 16.66 -0.72
N SER A 312 -28.79 16.83 0.55
CA SER A 312 -29.04 18.17 1.10
C SER A 312 -27.72 18.93 1.31
N GLU A 313 -27.62 20.13 0.74
CA GLU A 313 -26.45 21.01 0.90
C GLU A 313 -26.15 21.30 2.38
N SER A 314 -27.19 21.57 3.18
CA SER A 314 -27.04 21.87 4.60
C SER A 314 -26.59 20.63 5.39
N ASP A 315 -27.08 19.44 5.07
CA ASP A 315 -26.66 18.20 5.75
C ASP A 315 -25.18 17.89 5.49
N VAL A 316 -24.72 18.04 4.24
CA VAL A 316 -23.30 17.85 3.89
C VAL A 316 -22.42 18.86 4.63
N LEU A 317 -22.76 20.15 4.57
CA LEU A 317 -22.01 21.21 5.25
C LEU A 317 -22.00 21.02 6.77
N ARG A 318 -23.09 20.53 7.37
CA ARG A 318 -23.15 20.17 8.79
C ARG A 318 -22.11 19.12 9.14
N ARG A 319 -22.06 18.05 8.36
CA ARG A 319 -21.16 16.92 8.59
C ARG A 319 -19.71 17.32 8.40
N LEU A 320 -19.41 18.15 7.39
CA LEU A 320 -18.07 18.70 7.19
C LEU A 320 -17.64 19.55 8.38
N LEU A 321 -18.50 20.48 8.83
CA LEU A 321 -18.20 21.30 10.00
C LEU A 321 -17.89 20.46 11.24
N LEU A 322 -18.72 19.45 11.54
CA LEU A 322 -18.52 18.57 12.69
C LEU A 322 -17.22 17.77 12.58
N ARG A 323 -16.77 17.41 11.37
CA ARG A 323 -15.47 16.76 11.14
C ARG A 323 -14.30 17.72 11.37
N THR A 324 -14.39 18.96 10.90
CA THR A 324 -13.35 19.97 11.13
C THR A 324 -13.17 20.31 12.61
N LEU A 325 -14.23 20.16 13.41
CA LEU A 325 -14.23 20.47 14.84
C LEU A 325 -13.79 19.29 15.73
N ASP A 326 -13.46 18.14 15.13
CA ASP A 326 -12.83 16.98 15.76
C ASP A 326 -13.32 16.63 17.19
N GLY A 327 -14.64 16.54 17.37
CA GLY A 327 -15.24 16.12 18.65
C GLY A 327 -15.34 17.20 19.73
N GLU A 328 -15.04 18.47 19.43
CA GLU A 328 -15.39 19.57 20.33
C GLU A 328 -16.91 19.58 20.60
N SER A 329 -17.29 19.41 21.87
CA SER A 329 -18.69 19.53 22.31
C SER A 329 -19.06 21.01 22.43
N LEU A 330 -19.35 21.63 21.28
CA LEU A 330 -19.82 23.01 21.23
C LEU A 330 -21.33 23.08 21.40
N SER A 331 -21.80 24.07 22.16
CA SER A 331 -23.20 24.44 22.18
C SER A 331 -23.64 24.97 20.81
N VAL A 332 -24.94 24.90 20.52
CA VAL A 332 -25.50 25.40 19.25
C VAL A 332 -25.10 26.86 18.96
N PRO A 333 -25.11 27.79 19.94
CA PRO A 333 -24.62 29.15 19.72
C PRO A 333 -23.14 29.24 19.31
N GLU A 334 -22.26 28.48 19.97
CA GLU A 334 -20.83 28.48 19.69
C GLU A 334 -20.55 27.90 18.30
N LEU A 335 -21.27 26.83 17.91
CA LEU A 335 -21.19 26.23 16.59
C LEU A 335 -21.56 27.23 15.49
N VAL A 336 -22.64 28.01 15.69
CA VAL A 336 -23.07 29.06 14.75
C VAL A 336 -21.99 30.13 14.60
N VAL A 337 -21.41 30.59 15.70
CA VAL A 337 -20.36 31.62 15.69
C VAL A 337 -19.11 31.09 15.00
N LYS A 338 -18.63 29.90 15.36
CA LYS A 338 -17.42 29.29 14.80
C LYS A 338 -17.58 29.00 13.31
N ALA A 339 -18.69 28.41 12.89
CA ALA A 339 -18.98 28.22 11.46
C ALA A 339 -18.95 29.54 10.68
N LYS A 340 -19.58 30.58 11.24
CA LYS A 340 -19.67 31.89 10.58
C LYS A 340 -18.33 32.62 10.52
N SER A 341 -17.48 32.48 11.53
CA SER A 341 -16.15 33.09 11.57
C SER A 341 -15.16 32.37 10.66
N THR A 342 -15.23 31.05 10.56
CA THR A 342 -14.32 30.25 9.71
C THR A 342 -14.61 30.45 8.23
N LEU A 343 -15.87 30.29 7.79
CA LEU A 343 -16.24 30.39 6.37
C LEU A 343 -17.54 31.19 6.17
N PRO A 344 -17.51 32.53 6.29
CA PRO A 344 -18.71 33.37 6.29
C PRO A 344 -19.51 33.31 4.97
N ARG A 345 -18.82 33.04 3.85
CA ARG A 345 -19.42 32.90 2.51
C ARG A 345 -20.11 31.56 2.30
N VAL A 346 -19.68 30.51 3.00
CA VAL A 346 -20.29 29.18 2.93
C VAL A 346 -21.43 29.06 3.94
N TYR A 347 -21.16 29.37 5.20
CA TYR A 347 -22.14 29.34 6.29
C TYR A 347 -22.95 30.64 6.33
N THR A 348 -23.86 30.79 5.35
CA THR A 348 -24.83 31.89 5.32
C THR A 348 -25.89 31.70 6.40
N HIS A 349 -26.65 32.76 6.73
CA HIS A 349 -27.71 32.65 7.74
C HIS A 349 -28.76 31.61 7.35
N ARG A 350 -29.07 31.50 6.06
CA ARG A 350 -30.00 30.50 5.52
C ARG A 350 -29.46 29.08 5.68
N ILE A 351 -28.19 28.87 5.37
CA ILE A 351 -27.54 27.55 5.54
C ILE A 351 -27.54 27.18 7.01
N LEU A 352 -27.07 28.05 7.90
CA LEU A 352 -27.03 27.80 9.34
C LEU A 352 -28.41 27.51 9.93
N ALA A 353 -29.44 28.25 9.50
CA ALA A 353 -30.83 28.02 9.88
C ALA A 353 -31.31 26.62 9.48
N SER A 354 -31.10 26.23 8.22
CA SER A 354 -31.47 24.88 7.73
C SER A 354 -30.66 23.77 8.39
N MET A 355 -29.38 24.02 8.67
CA MET A 355 -28.44 23.05 9.21
C MET A 355 -28.74 22.68 10.67
N LEU A 356 -29.35 23.59 11.41
CA LEU A 356 -29.63 23.47 12.84
C LEU A 356 -31.14 23.46 13.15
N ASP A 357 -31.96 23.28 12.11
CA ASP A 357 -33.42 23.28 12.17
C ASP A 357 -34.01 24.44 13.00
N MET A 358 -33.55 25.66 12.69
CA MET A 358 -33.96 26.88 13.38
C MET A 358 -34.33 28.01 12.43
N SER A 359 -35.05 29.03 12.94
CA SER A 359 -35.39 30.20 12.12
C SER A 359 -34.16 31.07 11.81
N PRO A 360 -34.10 31.75 10.65
CA PRO A 360 -33.03 32.73 10.35
C PRO A 360 -32.94 33.87 11.37
N GLY A 361 -34.05 34.19 12.05
CA GLY A 361 -34.11 35.16 13.14
C GLY A 361 -33.30 34.70 14.36
N ASN A 362 -33.41 33.43 14.74
CA ASN A 362 -32.66 32.85 15.86
C ASN A 362 -31.15 32.86 15.58
N VAL A 363 -30.72 32.52 14.36
CA VAL A 363 -29.31 32.62 13.95
C VAL A 363 -28.80 34.05 14.09
N THR A 364 -29.59 35.03 13.64
CA THR A 364 -29.23 36.46 13.73
C THR A 364 -29.13 36.93 15.18
N HIS A 365 -30.04 36.47 16.05
CA HIS A 365 -30.02 36.76 17.47
C HIS A 365 -28.77 36.20 18.16
N ILE A 366 -28.42 34.94 17.88
CA ILE A 366 -27.20 34.29 18.38
C ILE A 366 -25.95 35.08 17.99
N LEU A 367 -25.81 35.43 16.71
CA LEU A 367 -24.64 36.15 16.20
C LEU A 367 -24.53 37.59 16.76
N LYS A 368 -25.66 38.24 17.08
CA LYS A 368 -25.65 39.56 17.72
C LYS A 368 -25.25 39.48 19.21
N LYS A 369 -25.77 38.51 19.94
CA LYS A 369 -25.52 38.34 21.38
C LYS A 369 -24.05 38.05 21.69
N GLN A 370 -23.37 37.31 20.81
CA GLN A 370 -21.94 36.95 20.96
C GLN A 370 -20.97 38.05 20.48
N LYS A 371 -21.43 39.10 19.78
CA LYS A 371 -20.61 40.29 19.46
C LYS A 371 -20.55 41.32 20.59
N GLN A 372 -21.35 41.14 21.64
CA GLN A 372 -21.46 42.05 22.79
C GLN A 372 -20.69 41.55 24.02
N VAL A 373 -20.00 40.42 23.89
CA VAL A 373 -19.06 39.83 24.85
C VAL A 373 -17.68 39.89 24.20
#